data_AF-F8GM64-F1
#
_entry.id   AF-F8GM64-F1
#
_cell.length_a   1.000
_cell.length_b   1.000
_cell.length_c   1.000
_cell.angle_alpha   90.00
_cell.angle_beta   90.00
_cell.angle_gamma   90.00
#
_symmetry.space_group_name_H-M   'P 1'
#
loop_
_entity.id
_entity.type
_entity.pdbx_description
1 polymer ?
#
loop_
_entity_poly.entity_id
_entity_poly.type
_entity_poly.pdbx_seq_one_letter_code
_entity_poly.pdbx_strand_id
1 'polypeptide(L)'
;MPEGPRSAQPASRHRWLATAAALAVAAGVARHLLFRAVERKAFVTPTDETKDAAAPDISALTVRHATFASGSRILHAAFMPAADPEAPALMVCHGDNESLPDWAPVQAMLAGAGIASYVFDYSGYGRSSGRPSVRRLREDALAAYRQFLATTPQARRRVVLGHSLGSGILLEVAQRFDPQPDGYVIAAGFSSARLAAVQTGRIPAWAAWLLPDPWNNAARASRLERPLLVVHSRDDAVIVPPHAERVARAARHLHALVMLEAMPHDAAILPEHIDAFWPPILRFVRAQDGDAVQALLAGNDAKYEGDPPGNTDQAGTPGSRTGTLATASGKRGQ
;
A
#
# COMPACT_ATOMS: atom_id res chain seq x y z
N MET A 1 -60.79 8.88 53.47
CA MET A 1 -60.51 8.11 52.24
C MET A 1 -59.30 8.73 51.56
N PRO A 2 -58.26 7.95 51.24
CA PRO A 2 -56.91 8.45 50.96
C PRO A 2 -56.72 8.83 49.49
N GLU A 3 -55.89 9.84 49.19
CA GLU A 3 -55.22 9.95 47.88
C GLU A 3 -53.74 9.63 48.08
N GLY A 4 -53.33 8.44 47.64
CA GLY A 4 -51.93 8.01 47.65
C GLY A 4 -51.10 8.72 46.58
N PRO A 5 -49.78 8.87 46.78
CA PRO A 5 -48.91 9.54 45.81
C PRO A 5 -48.82 8.71 44.52
N ARG A 6 -49.20 9.33 43.39
CA ARG A 6 -49.04 8.74 42.04
C ARG A 6 -47.54 8.49 41.79
N SER A 7 -47.16 7.23 41.70
CA SER A 7 -45.84 6.82 41.24
C SER A 7 -45.62 7.29 39.80
N ALA A 8 -44.63 8.15 39.59
CA ALA A 8 -44.21 8.53 38.25
C ALA A 8 -43.64 7.31 37.52
N GLN A 9 -44.37 6.81 36.53
CA GLN A 9 -44.02 5.61 35.78
C GLN A 9 -42.70 5.76 34.98
N PRO A 10 -41.91 4.69 34.82
CA PRO A 10 -40.60 4.66 34.15
C PRO A 10 -40.63 4.85 32.61
N ALA A 11 -41.77 5.23 32.03
CA ALA A 11 -42.01 5.26 30.59
C ALA A 11 -41.11 6.23 29.79
N SER A 12 -40.55 7.26 30.44
CA SER A 12 -39.68 8.25 29.79
C SER A 12 -38.30 7.66 29.42
N ARG A 13 -37.72 6.81 30.28
CA ARG A 13 -36.38 6.24 30.07
C ARG A 13 -36.34 5.29 28.87
N HIS A 14 -37.38 4.47 28.70
CA HIS A 14 -37.47 3.54 27.56
C HIS A 14 -37.63 4.26 26.21
N ARG A 15 -38.33 5.40 26.18
CA ARG A 15 -38.48 6.22 24.97
C ARG A 15 -37.15 6.89 24.58
N TRP A 16 -36.42 7.46 25.55
CA TRP A 16 -35.10 8.02 25.30
C TRP A 16 -34.10 6.98 24.80
N LEU A 17 -34.09 5.78 25.38
CA LEU A 17 -33.24 4.68 24.92
C LEU A 17 -33.60 4.23 23.49
N ALA A 18 -34.90 4.11 23.17
CA ALA A 18 -35.36 3.76 21.84
C ALA A 18 -34.98 4.84 20.80
N THR A 19 -35.14 6.12 21.13
CA THR A 19 -34.72 7.23 20.27
C THR A 19 -33.21 7.26 20.09
N ALA A 20 -32.42 7.08 21.15
CA ALA A 20 -30.96 7.01 21.07
C ALA A 20 -30.49 5.82 20.21
N ALA A 21 -31.12 4.65 20.36
CA ALA A 21 -30.83 3.48 19.53
C ALA A 21 -31.18 3.73 18.06
N ALA A 22 -32.34 4.33 17.77
CA ALA A 22 -32.74 4.69 16.41
C ALA A 22 -31.77 5.69 15.76
N LEU A 23 -31.32 6.71 16.52
CA LEU A 23 -30.32 7.67 16.06
C LEU A 23 -28.96 7.00 15.79
N ALA A 24 -28.52 6.08 16.66
CA ALA A 24 -27.29 5.34 16.46
C ALA A 24 -27.35 4.45 15.20
N VAL A 25 -28.48 3.77 14.96
CA VAL A 25 -28.72 2.99 13.73
C VAL A 25 -28.70 3.89 12.51
N ALA A 26 -29.43 5.01 12.54
CA ALA A 26 -29.46 5.98 11.44
C ALA A 26 -28.07 6.54 11.13
N ALA A 27 -27.28 6.89 12.15
CA ALA A 27 -25.90 7.33 12.00
C ALA A 27 -25.01 6.23 11.40
N GLY A 28 -25.18 4.98 11.83
CA GLY A 28 -24.48 3.83 11.26
C GLY A 28 -24.80 3.61 9.78
N VAL A 29 -26.08 3.71 9.39
CA VAL A 29 -26.52 3.61 8.00
C VAL A 29 -25.98 4.76 7.16
N ALA A 30 -26.08 6.00 7.63
CA ALA A 30 -25.55 7.17 6.94
C ALA A 30 -24.04 7.04 6.71
N ARG A 31 -23.29 6.60 7.72
CA ARG A 31 -21.85 6.34 7.62
C ARG A 31 -21.53 5.25 6.59
N HIS A 32 -22.31 4.17 6.56
CA HIS A 32 -22.14 3.11 5.58
C HIS A 32 -22.40 3.62 4.14
N LEU A 33 -23.47 4.37 3.93
CA LEU A 33 -23.79 4.96 2.64
C LEU A 33 -22.71 5.95 2.18
N LEU A 34 -22.19 6.76 3.09
CA LEU A 34 -21.07 7.67 2.83
C LEU A 34 -19.82 6.89 2.39
N PHE A 35 -19.45 5.83 3.12
CA PHE A 35 -18.33 4.98 2.72
C PHE A 35 -18.52 4.37 1.33
N ARG A 36 -19.73 3.86 1.03
CA ARG A 36 -20.05 3.33 -0.31
C ARG A 36 -19.95 4.39 -1.40
N ALA A 37 -20.33 5.64 -1.10
CA ALA A 37 -20.21 6.73 -2.05
C ALA A 37 -18.75 7.09 -2.34
N VAL A 38 -17.89 7.12 -1.30
CA VAL A 38 -16.45 7.33 -1.44
C VAL A 38 -15.80 6.17 -2.18
N GLU A 39 -16.08 4.93 -1.78
CA GLU A 39 -15.54 3.70 -2.39
C GLU A 39 -15.81 3.65 -3.90
N ARG A 40 -17.02 4.01 -4.36
CA ARG A 40 -17.36 4.01 -5.79
C ARG A 40 -16.54 4.99 -6.64
N LYS A 41 -15.96 6.02 -6.03
CA LYS A 41 -15.14 7.04 -6.71
C LYS A 41 -13.65 6.91 -6.40
N ALA A 42 -13.28 5.95 -5.56
CA ALA A 42 -11.92 5.80 -5.07
C ALA A 42 -11.00 5.05 -6.03
N PHE A 43 -11.55 4.35 -7.02
CA PHE A 43 -10.83 3.50 -7.95
C PHE A 43 -10.88 4.09 -9.36
N VAL A 44 -9.72 4.20 -9.99
CA VAL A 44 -9.58 4.55 -11.40
C VAL A 44 -9.25 3.27 -12.16
N THR A 45 -10.21 2.79 -12.94
CA THR A 45 -10.11 1.52 -13.65
C THR A 45 -9.87 1.76 -15.14
N PRO A 46 -8.62 1.63 -15.62
CA PRO A 46 -8.35 1.75 -17.05
C PRO A 46 -8.87 0.50 -17.76
N THR A 47 -9.30 0.66 -19.01
CA THR A 47 -9.48 -0.48 -19.91
C THR A 47 -8.21 -0.66 -20.71
N ASP A 48 -7.87 -1.89 -21.11
CA ASP A 48 -6.69 -2.13 -21.95
C ASP A 48 -6.76 -1.32 -23.27
N GLU A 49 -7.97 -1.05 -23.78
CA GLU A 49 -8.20 -0.22 -24.97
C GLU A 49 -7.76 1.24 -24.81
N THR A 50 -7.60 1.73 -23.57
CA THR A 50 -7.15 3.10 -23.28
C THR A 50 -5.64 3.23 -23.11
N LYS A 51 -4.88 2.12 -23.21
CA LYS A 51 -3.43 2.10 -23.03
C LYS A 51 -2.73 1.82 -24.36
N ASP A 52 -2.06 2.84 -24.90
CA ASP A 52 -1.32 2.75 -26.16
C ASP A 52 -0.17 1.74 -26.06
N ALA A 53 -0.16 0.82 -27.01
CA ALA A 53 0.73 -0.34 -27.10
C ALA A 53 2.16 0.03 -27.52
N ALA A 54 2.87 0.83 -26.74
CA ALA A 54 4.33 0.80 -26.72
C ALA A 54 4.82 -0.44 -25.94
N ALA A 55 4.21 -1.60 -26.20
CA ALA A 55 4.62 -2.84 -25.58
C ALA A 55 6.00 -3.22 -26.15
N PRO A 56 6.98 -3.56 -25.31
CA PRO A 56 8.23 -4.13 -25.80
C PRO A 56 7.93 -5.37 -26.64
N ASP A 57 8.77 -5.65 -27.64
CA ASP A 57 8.63 -6.86 -28.44
C ASP A 57 8.95 -8.09 -27.59
N ILE A 58 7.92 -8.57 -26.90
CA ILE A 58 7.93 -9.77 -26.08
C ILE A 58 7.53 -11.01 -26.90
N SER A 59 7.53 -10.95 -28.24
CA SER A 59 7.12 -12.08 -29.09
C SER A 59 7.99 -13.32 -28.89
N ALA A 60 9.25 -13.14 -28.47
CA ALA A 60 10.15 -14.22 -28.10
C ALA A 60 9.86 -14.82 -26.71
N LEU A 61 9.09 -14.14 -25.87
CA LEU A 61 8.73 -14.59 -24.52
C LEU A 61 7.35 -15.25 -24.53
N THR A 62 7.24 -16.40 -23.86
CA THR A 62 5.97 -17.13 -23.78
C THR A 62 5.09 -16.57 -22.66
N VAL A 63 4.37 -15.48 -22.92
CA VAL A 63 3.33 -15.00 -22.00
C VAL A 63 2.11 -15.90 -22.12
N ARG A 64 1.67 -16.47 -21.00
CA ARG A 64 0.44 -17.26 -20.93
C ARG A 64 -0.67 -16.41 -20.34
N HIS A 65 -1.60 -15.99 -21.18
CA HIS A 65 -2.83 -15.34 -20.73
C HIS A 65 -3.84 -16.38 -20.27
N ALA A 66 -4.49 -16.10 -19.15
CA ALA A 66 -5.51 -16.96 -18.58
C ALA A 66 -6.68 -16.13 -18.04
N THR A 67 -7.83 -16.77 -17.93
CA THR A 67 -8.96 -16.25 -17.17
C THR A 67 -9.28 -17.17 -16.01
N PHE A 68 -9.78 -16.60 -14.91
CA PHE A 68 -10.19 -17.37 -13.74
C PHE A 68 -11.36 -16.69 -13.02
N ALA A 69 -12.10 -17.49 -12.26
CA ALA A 69 -13.28 -17.00 -11.55
C ALA A 69 -12.91 -16.40 -10.19
N SER A 70 -13.54 -15.26 -9.87
CA SER A 70 -13.63 -14.69 -8.52
C SER A 70 -15.10 -14.47 -8.17
N GLY A 71 -15.70 -15.47 -7.53
CA GLY A 71 -17.15 -15.56 -7.40
C GLY A 71 -17.81 -15.62 -8.78
N SER A 72 -18.74 -14.71 -9.06
CA SER A 72 -19.41 -14.60 -10.37
C SER A 72 -18.65 -13.74 -11.40
N ARG A 73 -17.43 -13.29 -11.08
CA ARG A 73 -16.62 -12.39 -11.92
C ARG A 73 -15.52 -13.19 -12.60
N ILE A 74 -15.15 -12.77 -13.80
CA ILE A 74 -14.08 -13.37 -14.58
C ILE A 74 -12.93 -12.38 -14.59
N LEU A 75 -11.78 -12.82 -14.10
CA LEU A 75 -10.57 -12.04 -14.03
C LEU A 75 -9.57 -12.52 -15.08
N HIS A 76 -8.76 -11.58 -15.58
CA HIS A 76 -7.69 -11.84 -16.53
C HIS A 76 -6.33 -11.85 -15.82
N ALA A 77 -5.44 -12.73 -16.26
CA ALA A 77 -4.06 -12.80 -15.78
C ALA A 77 -3.07 -13.03 -16.92
N ALA A 78 -1.83 -12.60 -16.68
CA ALA A 78 -0.66 -12.90 -17.48
C ALA A 78 0.37 -13.61 -16.60
N PHE A 79 0.70 -14.84 -16.98
CA PHE A 79 1.79 -15.60 -16.39
C PHE A 79 2.98 -15.62 -17.35
N MET A 80 4.12 -15.16 -16.86
CA MET A 80 5.40 -15.23 -17.58
C MET A 80 6.30 -16.25 -16.87
N PRO A 81 6.59 -17.41 -17.49
CA PRO A 81 7.49 -18.39 -16.92
C PRO A 81 8.94 -17.89 -16.97
N ALA A 82 9.75 -18.32 -16.01
CA ALA A 82 11.20 -18.32 -16.16
C ALA A 82 11.65 -19.54 -16.98
N ALA A 83 12.89 -19.51 -17.48
CA ALA A 83 13.48 -20.65 -18.19
C ALA A 83 13.58 -21.91 -17.31
N ASP A 84 13.90 -21.72 -16.03
CA ASP A 84 13.93 -22.78 -15.01
C ASP A 84 12.56 -22.89 -14.32
N PRO A 85 11.88 -24.06 -14.38
CA PRO A 85 10.61 -24.29 -13.67
C PRO A 85 10.70 -24.17 -12.14
N GLU A 86 11.89 -24.38 -11.56
CA GLU A 86 12.13 -24.25 -10.12
C GLU A 86 12.55 -22.84 -9.70
N ALA A 87 12.64 -21.90 -10.65
CA ALA A 87 12.98 -20.51 -10.40
C ALA A 87 12.06 -19.87 -9.33
N PRO A 88 12.55 -18.85 -8.59
CA PRO A 88 11.70 -18.04 -7.75
C PRO A 88 10.55 -17.44 -8.56
N ALA A 89 9.39 -17.30 -7.93
CA ALA A 89 8.20 -16.74 -8.55
C ALA A 89 7.67 -15.52 -7.78
N LEU A 90 7.18 -14.53 -8.52
CA LEU A 90 6.64 -13.28 -7.99
C LEU A 90 5.20 -13.06 -8.46
N MET A 91 4.25 -13.01 -7.52
CA MET A 91 2.90 -12.52 -7.80
C MET A 91 2.84 -11.01 -7.60
N VAL A 92 2.18 -10.29 -8.50
CA VAL A 92 1.96 -8.84 -8.38
C VAL A 92 0.48 -8.54 -8.11
N CYS A 93 0.25 -7.82 -7.03
CA CYS A 93 -0.94 -7.04 -6.78
C CYS A 93 -0.67 -5.61 -7.27
N HIS A 94 -1.22 -5.24 -8.43
CA HIS A 94 -0.94 -3.96 -9.08
C HIS A 94 -1.63 -2.77 -8.39
N GLY A 95 -1.23 -1.55 -8.77
CA GLY A 95 -1.77 -0.31 -8.23
C GLY A 95 -3.09 0.13 -8.87
N ASP A 96 -3.54 1.32 -8.47
CA ASP A 96 -4.71 1.96 -9.08
C ASP A 96 -4.31 2.53 -10.44
N ASN A 97 -5.24 2.65 -11.37
CA ASN A 97 -4.94 3.09 -12.74
C ASN A 97 -3.94 2.21 -13.52
N GLU A 98 -3.73 0.96 -13.10
CA GLU A 98 -2.86 -0.03 -13.75
C GLU A 98 -3.67 -1.21 -14.32
N SER A 99 -3.12 -1.91 -15.30
CA SER A 99 -3.60 -3.19 -15.81
C SER A 99 -2.44 -4.04 -16.34
N LEU A 100 -2.73 -5.26 -16.83
CA LEU A 100 -1.72 -6.19 -17.36
C LEU A 100 -0.70 -5.56 -18.34
N PRO A 101 -1.08 -4.71 -19.31
CA PRO A 101 -0.12 -4.12 -20.25
C PRO A 101 0.98 -3.29 -19.58
N ASP A 102 0.70 -2.56 -18.49
CA ASP A 102 1.73 -1.75 -17.82
C ASP A 102 2.82 -2.61 -17.18
N TRP A 103 2.46 -3.83 -16.78
CA TRP A 103 3.36 -4.77 -16.13
C TRP A 103 4.13 -5.64 -17.11
N ALA A 104 3.79 -5.64 -18.41
CA ALA A 104 4.45 -6.47 -19.41
C ALA A 104 5.98 -6.22 -19.50
N PRO A 105 6.50 -4.96 -19.50
CA PRO A 105 7.94 -4.71 -19.48
C PRO A 105 8.62 -5.28 -18.22
N VAL A 106 7.96 -5.17 -17.07
CA VAL A 106 8.45 -5.73 -15.80
C VAL A 106 8.49 -7.26 -15.86
N GLN A 107 7.43 -7.90 -16.38
CA GLN A 107 7.40 -9.37 -16.54
C GLN A 107 8.52 -9.86 -17.46
N ALA A 108 8.82 -9.13 -18.53
CA ALA A 108 9.93 -9.44 -19.43
C ALA A 108 11.30 -9.31 -18.72
N MET A 109 11.50 -8.23 -17.96
CA MET A 109 12.72 -8.05 -17.15
C MET A 109 12.86 -9.17 -16.11
N LEU A 110 11.78 -9.52 -15.39
CA LEU A 110 11.80 -10.60 -14.41
C LEU A 110 12.14 -11.96 -15.04
N ALA A 111 11.58 -12.26 -16.21
CA ALA A 111 11.90 -13.49 -16.94
C ALA A 111 13.37 -13.54 -17.37
N GLY A 112 13.92 -12.43 -17.88
CA GLY A 112 15.35 -12.29 -18.18
C GLY A 112 16.23 -12.40 -16.93
N ALA A 113 15.69 -12.02 -15.77
CA ALA A 113 16.30 -12.21 -14.46
C ALA A 113 16.07 -13.61 -13.85
N GLY A 114 15.49 -14.56 -14.59
CA GLY A 114 15.25 -15.92 -14.10
C GLY A 114 14.24 -15.97 -12.95
N ILE A 115 13.20 -15.13 -13.01
CA ILE A 115 12.09 -15.08 -12.05
C ILE A 115 10.78 -15.24 -12.82
N ALA A 116 9.98 -16.23 -12.43
CA ALA A 116 8.64 -16.38 -12.98
C ALA A 116 7.73 -15.29 -12.40
N SER A 117 6.79 -14.74 -13.17
CA SER A 117 5.90 -13.68 -12.69
C SER A 117 4.44 -13.94 -13.02
N TYR A 118 3.55 -13.55 -12.11
CA TYR A 118 2.11 -13.67 -12.26
C TYR A 118 1.44 -12.34 -11.91
N VAL A 119 0.79 -11.73 -12.89
CA VAL A 119 0.03 -10.48 -12.73
C VAL A 119 -1.41 -10.75 -13.13
N PHE A 120 -2.37 -10.10 -12.47
CA PHE A 120 -3.79 -10.25 -12.75
C PHE A 120 -4.51 -8.91 -12.62
N ASP A 121 -5.50 -8.67 -13.47
CA ASP A 121 -6.38 -7.52 -13.38
C ASP A 121 -7.47 -7.77 -12.33
N TYR A 122 -7.65 -6.85 -11.39
CA TYR A 122 -8.77 -6.92 -10.44
C TYR A 122 -10.14 -6.74 -11.12
N SER A 123 -11.23 -7.04 -10.41
CA SER A 123 -12.59 -6.79 -10.88
C SER A 123 -12.78 -5.34 -11.37
N GLY A 124 -13.09 -5.19 -12.65
CA GLY A 124 -13.31 -3.89 -13.30
C GLY A 124 -12.05 -3.21 -13.84
N TYR A 125 -10.85 -3.75 -13.61
CA TYR A 125 -9.60 -3.26 -14.22
C TYR A 125 -9.29 -4.01 -15.51
N GLY A 126 -8.62 -3.35 -16.46
CA GLY A 126 -8.19 -3.95 -17.72
C GLY A 126 -9.33 -4.66 -18.44
N ARG A 127 -9.20 -5.98 -18.60
CA ARG A 127 -10.24 -6.83 -19.22
C ARG A 127 -11.12 -7.59 -18.23
N SER A 128 -10.83 -7.49 -16.94
CA SER A 128 -11.57 -8.18 -15.89
C SER A 128 -12.97 -7.63 -15.69
N SER A 129 -13.95 -8.53 -15.54
CA SER A 129 -15.35 -8.15 -15.44
C SER A 129 -15.74 -7.61 -14.06
N GLY A 130 -16.90 -6.96 -13.98
CA GLY A 130 -17.47 -6.46 -12.73
C GLY A 130 -17.09 -5.01 -12.43
N ARG A 131 -16.98 -4.69 -11.13
CA ARG A 131 -16.60 -3.35 -10.64
C ARG A 131 -15.75 -3.49 -9.37
N PRO A 132 -14.81 -2.58 -9.11
CA PRO A 132 -13.99 -2.63 -7.92
C PRO A 132 -14.79 -2.30 -6.66
N SER A 133 -14.38 -2.91 -5.55
CA SER A 133 -14.76 -2.55 -4.18
C SER A 133 -13.77 -3.24 -3.26
N VAL A 134 -13.52 -2.71 -2.06
CA VAL A 134 -12.57 -3.28 -1.09
C VAL A 134 -12.81 -4.78 -0.91
N ARG A 135 -14.09 -5.16 -0.75
CA ARG A 135 -14.50 -6.57 -0.62
C ARG A 135 -14.11 -7.42 -1.84
N ARG A 136 -14.35 -6.92 -3.05
CA ARG A 136 -14.09 -7.67 -4.29
C ARG A 136 -12.60 -7.77 -4.56
N LEU A 137 -11.84 -6.68 -4.40
CA LEU A 137 -10.38 -6.69 -4.57
C LEU A 137 -9.71 -7.72 -3.64
N ARG A 138 -10.20 -7.83 -2.40
CA ARG A 138 -9.80 -8.89 -1.47
C ARG A 138 -10.12 -10.30 -1.97
N GLU A 139 -11.33 -10.53 -2.47
CA GLU A 139 -11.75 -11.83 -3.05
C GLU A 139 -10.89 -12.19 -4.27
N ASP A 140 -10.59 -11.20 -5.11
CA ASP A 140 -9.81 -11.33 -6.33
C ASP A 140 -8.36 -11.70 -6.03
N ALA A 141 -7.71 -11.03 -5.08
CA ALA A 141 -6.33 -11.34 -4.67
C ALA A 141 -6.19 -12.76 -4.11
N LEU A 142 -7.18 -13.25 -3.35
CA LEU A 142 -7.19 -14.63 -2.86
C LEU A 142 -7.39 -15.64 -4.00
N ALA A 143 -8.23 -15.32 -4.98
CA ALA A 143 -8.41 -16.17 -6.16
C ALA A 143 -7.16 -16.21 -7.03
N ALA A 144 -6.52 -15.06 -7.25
CA ALA A 144 -5.27 -14.93 -7.98
C ALA A 144 -4.14 -15.71 -7.30
N TYR A 145 -4.03 -15.64 -5.96
CA TYR A 145 -3.01 -16.40 -5.23
C TYR A 145 -3.13 -17.91 -5.44
N ARG A 146 -4.36 -18.45 -5.49
CA ARG A 146 -4.58 -19.87 -5.83
C ARG A 146 -4.11 -20.22 -7.24
N GLN A 147 -4.37 -19.32 -8.20
CA GLN A 147 -3.88 -19.51 -9.58
C GLN A 147 -2.36 -19.42 -9.66
N PHE A 148 -1.76 -18.47 -8.93
CA PHE A 148 -0.31 -18.32 -8.84
C PHE A 148 0.36 -19.59 -8.28
N LEU A 149 -0.19 -20.20 -7.24
CA LEU A 149 0.29 -21.48 -6.72
C LEU A 149 0.18 -22.60 -7.77
N ALA A 150 -0.95 -22.66 -8.49
CA ALA A 150 -1.20 -23.68 -9.51
C ALA A 150 -0.30 -23.52 -10.74
N THR A 151 0.09 -22.29 -11.11
CA THR A 151 0.99 -22.01 -12.23
C THR A 151 2.47 -22.12 -11.86
N THR A 152 2.80 -22.12 -10.57
CA THR A 152 4.18 -22.20 -10.05
C THR A 152 4.38 -23.36 -9.07
N PRO A 153 3.97 -24.60 -9.41
CA PRO A 153 3.98 -25.72 -8.46
C PRO A 153 5.39 -26.10 -7.99
N GLN A 154 6.40 -25.89 -8.84
CA GLN A 154 7.79 -26.24 -8.59
C GLN A 154 8.65 -25.06 -8.10
N ALA A 155 8.10 -23.84 -8.04
CA ALA A 155 8.87 -22.68 -7.64
C ALA A 155 9.46 -22.88 -6.24
N ARG A 156 10.79 -22.84 -6.14
CA ARG A 156 11.51 -23.02 -4.86
C ARG A 156 11.24 -21.90 -3.85
N ARG A 157 10.73 -20.77 -4.34
CA ARG A 157 10.39 -19.59 -3.55
C ARG A 157 9.28 -18.79 -4.20
N ARG A 158 8.32 -18.32 -3.42
CA ARG A 158 7.16 -17.54 -3.85
C ARG A 158 7.05 -16.26 -3.06
N VAL A 159 7.14 -15.13 -3.75
CA VAL A 159 7.01 -13.79 -3.16
C VAL A 159 5.74 -13.13 -3.69
N VAL A 160 5.11 -12.29 -2.88
CA VAL A 160 3.99 -11.46 -3.32
C VAL A 160 4.37 -9.99 -3.18
N LEU A 161 4.23 -9.22 -4.26
CA LEU A 161 4.45 -7.79 -4.31
C LEU A 161 3.12 -7.04 -4.37
N GLY A 162 2.98 -5.97 -3.61
CA GLY A 162 1.88 -5.02 -3.70
C GLY A 162 2.41 -3.64 -4.08
N HIS A 163 2.00 -3.15 -5.25
CA HIS A 163 2.34 -1.81 -5.73
C HIS A 163 1.21 -0.83 -5.39
N SER A 164 1.51 0.32 -4.79
CA SER A 164 0.54 1.38 -4.50
C SER A 164 -0.78 0.85 -3.88
N LEU A 165 -1.92 0.89 -4.59
CA LEU A 165 -3.20 0.28 -4.16
C LEU A 165 -3.06 -1.19 -3.74
N GLY A 166 -2.31 -1.97 -4.52
CA GLY A 166 -2.02 -3.38 -4.30
C GLY A 166 -1.36 -3.66 -2.96
N SER A 167 -0.65 -2.68 -2.37
CA SER A 167 -0.09 -2.81 -1.01
C SER A 167 -1.18 -3.02 0.05
N GLY A 168 -2.29 -2.28 -0.08
CA GLY A 168 -3.45 -2.41 0.80
C GLY A 168 -4.11 -3.76 0.67
N ILE A 169 -4.38 -4.15 -0.57
CA ILE A 169 -5.05 -5.40 -0.90
C ILE A 169 -4.23 -6.60 -0.42
N LEU A 170 -2.93 -6.64 -0.74
CA LEU A 170 -2.00 -7.68 -0.32
C LEU A 170 -2.00 -7.82 1.20
N LEU A 171 -1.77 -6.73 1.93
CA LEU A 171 -1.67 -6.78 3.39
C LEU A 171 -3.01 -7.16 4.05
N GLU A 172 -4.14 -6.85 3.43
CA GLU A 172 -5.46 -7.32 3.89
C GLU A 172 -5.61 -8.83 3.84
N VAL A 173 -5.06 -9.48 2.80
CA VAL A 173 -5.21 -10.92 2.57
C VAL A 173 -4.02 -11.75 3.03
N ALA A 174 -2.90 -11.13 3.42
CA ALA A 174 -1.64 -11.82 3.71
C ALA A 174 -1.80 -12.99 4.70
N GLN A 175 -2.54 -12.80 5.80
CA GLN A 175 -2.79 -13.84 6.81
C GLN A 175 -3.71 -14.99 6.34
N ARG A 176 -4.34 -14.84 5.17
CA ARG A 176 -5.26 -15.82 4.57
C ARG A 176 -4.62 -16.59 3.42
N PHE A 177 -3.39 -16.26 3.05
CA PHE A 177 -2.64 -17.06 2.09
C PHE A 177 -2.29 -18.41 2.69
N ASP A 178 -2.52 -19.46 1.90
CA ASP A 178 -2.21 -20.84 2.29
C ASP A 178 -1.75 -21.62 1.05
N PRO A 179 -0.51 -22.15 1.04
CA PRO A 179 0.54 -21.89 2.02
C PRO A 179 0.92 -20.40 2.06
N GLN A 180 1.52 -19.95 3.16
CA GLN A 180 2.08 -18.60 3.25
C GLN A 180 3.23 -18.42 2.24
N PRO A 181 3.33 -17.27 1.54
CA PRO A 181 4.47 -16.98 0.67
C PRO A 181 5.74 -16.81 1.50
N ASP A 182 6.91 -16.92 0.85
CA ASP A 182 8.22 -16.84 1.50
C ASP A 182 8.68 -15.40 1.77
N GLY A 183 7.95 -14.42 1.23
CA GLY A 183 8.19 -13.01 1.49
C GLY A 183 7.16 -12.10 0.86
N TYR A 184 7.17 -10.84 1.32
CA TYR A 184 6.31 -9.78 0.84
C TYR A 184 7.14 -8.59 0.39
N VAL A 185 6.69 -7.92 -0.68
CA VAL A 185 7.25 -6.65 -1.13
C VAL A 185 6.14 -5.60 -1.15
N ILE A 186 6.41 -4.45 -0.56
CA ILE A 186 5.54 -3.27 -0.66
C ILE A 186 6.31 -2.21 -1.43
N ALA A 187 5.83 -1.91 -2.64
CA ALA A 187 6.44 -0.94 -3.55
C ALA A 187 5.53 0.29 -3.67
N ALA A 188 6.06 1.49 -3.46
CA ALA A 188 5.30 2.74 -3.53
C ALA A 188 4.02 2.73 -2.67
N GLY A 189 4.04 2.00 -1.55
CA GLY A 189 2.86 1.66 -0.76
C GLY A 189 2.50 2.71 0.30
N PHE A 190 1.24 2.72 0.71
CA PHE A 190 0.75 3.62 1.75
C PHE A 190 0.64 2.92 3.12
N SER A 191 0.72 3.68 4.21
CA SER A 191 0.56 3.16 5.58
C SER A 191 -0.89 3.04 6.05
N SER A 192 -1.78 3.86 5.52
CA SER A 192 -3.22 3.88 5.80
C SER A 192 -3.95 4.50 4.62
N ALA A 193 -5.00 3.84 4.11
CA ALA A 193 -5.79 4.37 3.01
C ALA A 193 -6.49 5.66 3.39
N ARG A 194 -6.96 5.74 4.64
CA ARG A 194 -7.54 6.98 5.17
C ARG A 194 -6.52 8.11 5.24
N LEU A 195 -5.29 7.85 5.73
CA LEU A 195 -4.25 8.87 5.77
C LEU A 195 -3.82 9.30 4.36
N ALA A 196 -3.65 8.35 3.44
CA ALA A 196 -3.32 8.65 2.05
C ALA A 196 -4.40 9.51 1.39
N ALA A 197 -5.69 9.21 1.62
CA ALA A 197 -6.77 10.00 1.04
C ALA A 197 -6.88 11.43 1.62
N VAL A 198 -6.45 11.64 2.88
CA VAL A 198 -6.31 12.99 3.44
C VAL A 198 -5.13 13.71 2.80
N GLN A 199 -3.97 13.04 2.71
CA GLN A 199 -2.76 13.59 2.14
C GLN A 199 -2.95 13.99 0.66
N THR A 200 -3.64 13.18 -0.13
CA THR A 200 -3.89 13.47 -1.55
C THR A 200 -5.07 14.42 -1.78
N GLY A 201 -5.66 14.98 -0.72
CA GLY A 201 -6.78 15.93 -0.81
C GLY A 201 -8.11 15.31 -1.24
N ARG A 202 -8.20 13.98 -1.41
CA ARG A 202 -9.46 13.29 -1.75
C ARG A 202 -10.51 13.43 -0.65
N ILE A 203 -10.07 13.51 0.61
CA ILE A 203 -10.94 13.67 1.77
C ILE A 203 -10.37 14.76 2.69
N PRO A 204 -11.18 15.75 3.13
CA PRO A 204 -10.74 16.71 4.15
C PRO A 204 -10.37 16.03 5.47
N ALA A 205 -9.29 16.48 6.12
CA ALA A 205 -8.81 15.89 7.37
C ALA A 205 -9.90 15.82 8.47
N TRP A 206 -10.73 16.86 8.59
CA TRP A 206 -11.83 16.92 9.56
C TRP A 206 -12.94 15.88 9.29
N ALA A 207 -13.05 15.35 8.08
CA ALA A 207 -14.05 14.35 7.70
C ALA A 207 -13.51 12.92 7.76
N ALA A 208 -12.19 12.73 7.91
CA ALA A 208 -11.56 11.42 7.86
C ALA A 208 -12.09 10.44 8.93
N TRP A 209 -12.40 10.94 10.13
CA TRP A 209 -12.91 10.11 11.23
C TRP A 209 -14.30 9.50 10.95
N LEU A 210 -15.07 10.09 10.03
CA LEU A 210 -16.37 9.56 9.59
C LEU A 210 -16.20 8.31 8.72
N LEU A 211 -15.04 8.11 8.11
CA LEU A 211 -14.79 7.03 7.17
C LEU A 211 -13.99 5.91 7.85
N PRO A 212 -14.32 4.64 7.55
CA PRO A 212 -13.48 3.52 7.95
C PRO A 212 -12.12 3.64 7.24
N ASP A 213 -11.10 3.01 7.83
CA ASP A 213 -9.83 2.80 7.16
C ASP A 213 -9.81 1.37 6.59
N PRO A 214 -10.15 1.17 5.30
CA PRO A 214 -10.22 -0.18 4.73
C PRO A 214 -8.84 -0.86 4.72
N TRP A 215 -7.77 -0.06 4.66
CA TRP A 215 -6.40 -0.52 4.60
C TRP A 215 -5.49 0.24 5.57
N ASN A 216 -5.49 -0.16 6.84
CA ASN A 216 -4.45 0.21 7.80
C ASN A 216 -3.25 -0.75 7.63
N ASN A 217 -2.38 -0.41 6.68
CA ASN A 217 -1.25 -1.23 6.27
C ASN A 217 -0.18 -1.34 7.34
N ALA A 218 0.08 -0.28 8.11
CA ALA A 218 1.04 -0.35 9.21
C ALA A 218 0.60 -1.39 10.26
N ALA A 219 -0.67 -1.37 10.66
CA ALA A 219 -1.22 -2.34 11.61
C ALA A 219 -1.31 -3.78 11.07
N ARG A 220 -1.31 -3.96 9.74
CA ARG A 220 -1.31 -5.28 9.10
C ARG A 220 0.12 -5.80 8.87
N ALA A 221 1.06 -4.93 8.51
CA ALA A 221 2.47 -5.24 8.41
C ALA A 221 3.03 -5.77 9.73
N SER A 222 2.55 -5.24 10.87
CA SER A 222 2.92 -5.74 12.21
C SER A 222 2.46 -7.16 12.51
N ARG A 223 1.62 -7.76 11.66
CA ARG A 223 1.07 -9.12 11.83
C ARG A 223 1.61 -10.13 10.83
N LEU A 224 2.47 -9.69 9.91
CA LEU A 224 3.19 -10.61 9.03
C LEU A 224 4.13 -11.47 9.88
N GLU A 225 4.31 -12.71 9.45
CA GLU A 225 5.26 -13.68 10.03
C GLU A 225 6.38 -14.05 9.04
N ARG A 226 6.35 -13.46 7.85
CA ARG A 226 7.33 -13.68 6.78
C ARG A 226 8.07 -12.38 6.49
N PRO A 227 9.31 -12.45 5.95
CA PRO A 227 10.10 -11.28 5.63
C PRO A 227 9.35 -10.26 4.76
N LEU A 228 9.48 -8.98 5.12
CA LEU A 228 8.90 -7.86 4.39
C LEU A 228 9.99 -6.95 3.84
N LEU A 229 10.03 -6.73 2.54
CA LEU A 229 10.78 -5.65 1.91
C LEU A 229 9.84 -4.46 1.63
N VAL A 230 10.25 -3.26 2.03
CA VAL A 230 9.59 -2.01 1.63
C VAL A 230 10.51 -1.26 0.68
N VAL A 231 10.03 -0.91 -0.52
CA VAL A 231 10.74 -0.11 -1.51
C VAL A 231 9.93 1.13 -1.84
N HIS A 232 10.54 2.31 -1.72
CA HIS A 232 9.86 3.57 -1.90
C HIS A 232 10.80 4.63 -2.46
N SER A 233 10.28 5.70 -3.07
CA SER A 233 11.08 6.83 -3.57
C SER A 233 10.94 8.05 -2.67
N ARG A 234 12.02 8.80 -2.43
CA ARG A 234 11.96 10.10 -1.74
C ARG A 234 11.11 11.13 -2.47
N ASP A 235 11.09 11.03 -3.79
CA ASP A 235 10.42 11.96 -4.69
C ASP A 235 9.05 11.47 -5.15
N ASP A 236 8.50 10.45 -4.48
CA ASP A 236 7.11 10.03 -4.68
C ASP A 236 6.14 11.14 -4.22
N ALA A 237 5.62 11.87 -5.21
CA ALA A 237 4.68 12.97 -5.00
C ALA A 237 3.23 12.51 -4.73
N VAL A 238 2.91 11.23 -4.93
CA VAL A 238 1.55 10.69 -4.73
C VAL A 238 1.43 10.10 -3.34
N ILE A 239 2.35 9.20 -2.97
CA ILE A 239 2.42 8.57 -1.66
C ILE A 239 3.76 8.98 -1.03
N VAL A 240 3.72 9.98 -0.14
CA VAL A 240 4.97 10.55 0.39
C VAL A 240 5.72 9.59 1.33
N PRO A 241 7.06 9.71 1.46
CA PRO A 241 7.93 8.77 2.18
C PRO A 241 7.51 8.37 3.61
N PRO A 242 6.92 9.26 4.44
CA PRO A 242 6.41 8.88 5.76
C PRO A 242 5.46 7.68 5.78
N HIS A 243 4.79 7.36 4.67
CA HIS A 243 3.99 6.14 4.58
C HIS A 243 4.86 4.88 4.61
N ALA A 244 5.90 4.80 3.79
CA ALA A 244 6.82 3.67 3.76
C ALA A 244 7.54 3.49 5.10
N GLU A 245 7.99 4.59 5.70
CA GLU A 245 8.65 4.58 7.02
C GLU A 245 7.73 4.02 8.12
N ARG A 246 6.44 4.39 8.10
CA ARG A 246 5.46 3.87 9.07
C ARG A 246 5.18 2.38 8.87
N VAL A 247 5.12 1.89 7.63
CA VAL A 247 4.96 0.46 7.34
C VAL A 247 6.18 -0.31 7.81
N ALA A 248 7.38 0.17 7.46
CA ALA A 248 8.64 -0.46 7.85
C ALA A 248 8.80 -0.52 9.37
N ARG A 249 8.56 0.60 10.08
CA ARG A 249 8.65 0.66 11.55
C ARG A 249 7.66 -0.27 12.25
N ALA A 250 6.49 -0.50 11.66
CA ALA A 250 5.48 -1.38 12.25
C ALA A 250 5.75 -2.87 11.99
N ALA A 251 6.54 -3.23 10.99
CA ALA A 251 6.78 -4.61 10.61
C ALA A 251 7.70 -5.33 11.59
N ARG A 252 7.26 -6.51 12.08
CA ARG A 252 8.06 -7.34 13.00
C ARG A 252 9.23 -8.05 12.31
N HIS A 253 9.02 -8.47 11.06
CA HIS A 253 10.01 -9.19 10.25
C HIS A 253 10.41 -8.33 9.04
N LEU A 254 10.80 -7.09 9.30
CA LEU A 254 11.32 -6.21 8.25
C LEU A 254 12.65 -6.77 7.75
N HIS A 255 12.71 -7.08 6.45
CA HIS A 255 13.96 -7.40 5.78
C HIS A 255 14.77 -6.12 5.51
N ALA A 256 14.13 -5.11 4.90
CA ALA A 256 14.72 -3.80 4.68
C ALA A 256 13.66 -2.76 4.33
N LEU A 257 13.98 -1.49 4.61
CA LEU A 257 13.39 -0.33 3.94
C LEU A 257 14.43 0.22 2.96
N VAL A 258 14.11 0.17 1.67
CA VAL A 258 14.95 0.73 0.61
C VAL A 258 14.30 2.02 0.13
N MET A 259 14.95 3.14 0.38
CA MET A 259 14.55 4.45 -0.11
C MET A 259 15.39 4.80 -1.35
N LEU A 260 14.72 4.88 -2.49
CA LEU A 260 15.27 5.29 -3.77
C LEU A 260 15.19 6.81 -3.90
N GLU A 261 15.99 7.36 -4.80
CA GLU A 261 16.08 8.80 -5.05
C GLU A 261 15.58 9.12 -6.47
N ALA A 262 14.96 10.28 -6.66
CA ALA A 262 14.59 10.86 -7.96
C ALA A 262 13.68 9.98 -8.84
N MET A 263 12.78 9.20 -8.23
CA MET A 263 11.83 8.35 -8.95
C MET A 263 10.38 8.82 -8.76
N PRO A 264 9.55 8.88 -9.82
CA PRO A 264 8.11 9.14 -9.69
C PRO A 264 7.37 7.97 -9.01
N HIS A 265 6.10 8.16 -8.67
CA HIS A 265 5.26 7.13 -8.04
C HIS A 265 5.22 5.82 -8.84
N ASP A 266 5.06 5.92 -10.16
CA ASP A 266 4.88 4.77 -11.05
C ASP A 266 6.21 4.19 -11.57
N ALA A 267 7.34 4.58 -10.98
CA ALA A 267 8.68 4.14 -11.41
C ALA A 267 8.86 2.62 -11.43
N ALA A 268 8.06 1.86 -10.66
CA ALA A 268 8.08 0.41 -10.69
C ALA A 268 7.65 -0.19 -12.03
N ILE A 269 6.84 0.52 -12.83
CA ILE A 269 6.27 0.02 -14.09
C ILE A 269 6.73 0.80 -15.32
N LEU A 270 7.31 2.00 -15.13
CA LEU A 270 7.83 2.83 -16.22
C LEU A 270 9.16 2.25 -16.78
N PRO A 271 9.24 1.91 -18.08
CA PRO A 271 10.41 1.27 -18.68
C PRO A 271 11.75 1.96 -18.37
N GLU A 272 11.79 3.28 -18.40
CA GLU A 272 12.98 4.11 -18.13
C GLU A 272 13.48 4.02 -16.68
N HIS A 273 12.66 3.53 -15.75
CA HIS A 273 12.98 3.42 -14.33
C HIS A 273 13.17 1.98 -13.86
N ILE A 274 12.81 0.97 -14.68
CA ILE A 274 12.83 -0.44 -14.28
C ILE A 274 14.22 -0.85 -13.77
N ASP A 275 15.27 -0.53 -14.51
CA ASP A 275 16.65 -0.93 -14.18
C ASP A 275 17.15 -0.32 -12.87
N ALA A 276 16.62 0.84 -12.47
CA ALA A 276 16.99 1.52 -11.24
C ALA A 276 16.09 1.13 -10.05
N PHE A 277 14.79 0.86 -10.28
CA PHE A 277 13.82 0.55 -9.25
C PHE A 277 13.91 -0.89 -8.74
N TRP A 278 14.07 -1.85 -9.66
CA TRP A 278 13.94 -3.28 -9.36
C TRP A 278 15.13 -3.99 -8.69
N PRO A 279 16.41 -3.54 -8.75
CA PRO A 279 17.52 -4.25 -8.12
C PRO A 279 17.32 -4.71 -6.67
N PRO A 280 16.79 -3.90 -5.73
CA PRO A 280 16.50 -4.39 -4.36
C PRO A 280 15.47 -5.53 -4.33
N ILE A 281 14.45 -5.47 -5.19
CA ILE A 281 13.40 -6.49 -5.27
C ILE A 281 13.97 -7.79 -5.84
N LEU A 282 14.77 -7.71 -6.90
CA LEU A 282 15.43 -8.88 -7.50
C LEU A 282 16.31 -9.61 -6.49
N ARG A 283 17.10 -8.86 -5.70
CA ARG A 283 17.90 -9.45 -4.61
C ARG A 283 17.03 -10.13 -3.58
N PHE A 284 15.97 -9.47 -3.11
CA PHE A 284 15.07 -10.05 -2.12
C PHE A 284 14.34 -11.29 -2.63
N VAL A 285 13.91 -11.33 -3.89
CA VAL A 285 13.22 -12.48 -4.49
C VAL A 285 14.16 -13.69 -4.62
N ARG A 286 15.44 -13.45 -4.96
CA ARG A 286 16.46 -14.49 -5.12
C ARG A 286 17.09 -14.97 -3.81
N ALA A 287 17.05 -14.15 -2.76
CA ALA A 287 17.63 -14.46 -1.45
C ALA A 287 17.12 -15.82 -0.94
N GLN A 288 18.05 -16.67 -0.52
CA GLN A 288 17.71 -17.91 0.17
C GLN A 288 17.43 -17.60 1.64
N ASP A 289 16.70 -18.48 2.34
CA ASP A 289 16.30 -18.27 3.74
C ASP A 289 17.49 -18.03 4.71
N GLY A 290 18.73 -18.32 4.29
CA GLY A 290 19.97 -18.03 5.02
C GLY A 290 20.60 -16.64 4.79
N ASP A 291 20.29 -15.95 3.69
CA ASP A 291 20.92 -14.67 3.34
C ASP A 291 20.35 -13.48 4.14
N ALA A 292 19.11 -13.62 4.62
CA ALA A 292 18.40 -12.57 5.38
C ALA A 292 19.05 -12.27 6.74
N VAL A 293 19.75 -13.25 7.34
CA VAL A 293 20.43 -13.10 8.64
C VAL A 293 21.70 -12.24 8.52
N GLN A 294 22.39 -12.29 7.37
CA GLN A 294 23.64 -11.54 7.17
C GLN A 294 23.39 -10.08 6.79
N ALA A 295 22.33 -9.79 6.03
CA ALA A 295 21.96 -8.41 5.68
C ALA A 295 21.52 -7.58 6.91
N LEU A 296 20.89 -8.22 7.91
CA LEU A 296 20.48 -7.57 9.16
C LEU A 296 21.68 -7.11 10.02
N LEU A 297 22.82 -7.81 9.91
CA LEU A 297 24.06 -7.45 10.61
C LEU A 297 24.89 -6.41 9.84
N ALA A 298 24.79 -6.37 8.51
CA ALA A 298 25.52 -5.41 7.68
C ALA A 298 24.81 -4.05 7.51
N GLY A 299 23.50 -3.97 7.76
CA GLY A 299 22.69 -2.76 7.53
C GLY A 299 22.57 -1.78 8.71
N ASN A 300 23.09 -2.11 9.89
CA ASN A 300 22.89 -1.31 11.11
C ASN A 300 23.86 -0.12 11.25
N ASP A 301 24.75 0.11 10.27
CA ASP A 301 25.67 1.25 10.24
C ASP A 301 25.11 2.49 9.51
N ALA A 302 23.90 2.41 8.94
CA ALA A 302 23.21 3.57 8.38
C ALA A 302 22.46 4.33 9.49
N LYS A 303 23.19 5.24 10.16
CA LYS A 303 22.70 6.15 11.20
C LYS A 303 21.36 6.81 10.86
N TYR A 304 20.37 6.60 11.72
CA TYR A 304 19.18 7.44 11.85
C TYR A 304 19.49 8.49 12.92
N GLU A 305 20.04 9.65 12.53
CA GLU A 305 20.13 10.83 13.41
C GLU A 305 18.83 11.63 13.26
N GLY A 306 17.88 11.38 14.16
CA GLY A 306 16.70 12.20 14.36
C GLY A 306 16.54 12.45 15.85
N ASP A 307 16.94 13.65 16.30
CA ASP A 307 16.77 14.08 17.69
C ASP A 307 15.28 14.06 18.09
N PRO A 308 14.95 13.66 19.33
CA PRO A 308 13.59 13.77 19.84
C PRO A 308 13.26 15.25 20.17
N PRO A 309 12.01 15.70 20.00
CA PRO A 309 11.64 17.06 20.35
C PRO A 309 11.71 17.24 21.87
N GLY A 310 12.69 18.06 22.30
CA GLY A 310 12.84 18.52 23.67
C GLY A 310 11.66 19.41 24.09
N ASN A 311 11.03 18.99 25.17
CA ASN A 311 10.06 19.77 25.93
C ASN A 311 10.74 21.01 26.53
N THR A 312 10.25 22.21 26.23
CA THR A 312 10.63 23.43 26.99
C THR A 312 9.39 24.19 27.40
N ASP A 313 8.90 23.84 28.58
CA ASP A 313 8.23 24.77 29.48
C ASP A 313 9.29 25.51 30.33
N GLN A 314 8.95 26.75 30.69
CA GLN A 314 9.52 27.62 31.72
C GLN A 314 10.48 28.76 31.31
N ALA A 315 9.88 29.95 31.24
CA ALA A 315 10.13 31.11 32.11
C ALA A 315 11.59 31.55 32.38
N GLY A 316 11.93 32.76 31.90
CA GLY A 316 13.09 33.53 32.32
C GLY A 316 12.96 35.01 31.98
N THR A 317 12.84 35.83 33.02
CA THR A 317 12.71 37.31 33.07
C THR A 317 13.96 38.04 32.52
N PRO A 318 13.86 39.31 32.04
CA PRO A 318 14.91 39.93 31.23
C PRO A 318 15.93 40.74 32.04
N GLY A 319 17.22 40.59 31.69
CA GLY A 319 18.33 41.39 32.20
C GLY A 319 18.92 42.27 31.10
N SER A 320 18.75 43.58 31.26
CA SER A 320 19.30 44.67 30.46
C SER A 320 20.84 44.66 30.37
N ARG A 321 21.39 45.02 29.20
CA ARG A 321 22.60 45.87 29.11
C ARG A 321 22.66 46.57 27.74
N THR A 322 22.53 47.88 27.80
CA THR A 322 22.84 48.89 26.80
C THR A 322 24.34 49.21 26.78
N GLY A 323 24.85 49.70 25.64
CA GLY A 323 26.22 50.23 25.50
C GLY A 323 26.77 50.08 24.07
N THR A 324 26.37 50.89 23.09
CA THR A 324 26.97 52.18 22.66
C THR A 324 28.07 52.05 21.58
N LEU A 325 27.68 52.42 20.35
CA LEU A 325 28.37 53.19 19.29
C LEU A 325 29.88 53.11 19.08
N ALA A 326 30.28 52.84 17.82
CA ALA A 326 31.27 53.65 17.09
C ALA A 326 31.08 53.54 15.56
N THR A 327 31.23 54.69 14.90
CA THR A 327 31.00 55.02 13.48
C THR A 327 32.28 54.99 12.64
N ALA A 328 32.19 54.65 11.35
CA ALA A 328 33.00 55.21 10.23
C ALA A 328 32.42 54.65 8.90
N SER A 329 31.66 55.40 8.09
CA SER A 329 32.05 56.41 7.09
C SER A 329 33.13 55.96 6.09
N GLY A 330 32.72 55.78 4.83
CA GLY A 330 33.57 55.58 3.67
C GLY A 330 32.75 55.65 2.38
N LYS A 331 32.65 56.84 1.79
CA LYS A 331 31.95 57.18 0.53
C LYS A 331 32.95 57.33 -0.62
N ARG A 332 32.49 57.03 -1.85
CA ARG A 332 33.05 57.34 -3.21
C ARG A 332 34.14 56.39 -3.71
N GLY A 333 34.24 56.00 -4.98
CA GLY A 333 33.54 56.23 -6.26
C GLY A 333 34.02 55.11 -7.21
N GLN A 334 33.44 54.79 -8.37
CA GLN A 334 32.87 55.54 -9.47
C GLN A 334 31.65 54.80 -10.03
#